data_AF-A0A383AX78-F1
#
_entry.id   AF-A0A383AX78-F1
#
_cell.length_a   1.000
_cell.length_b   1.000
_cell.length_c   1.000
_cell.angle_alpha   90.00
_cell.angle_beta   90.00
_cell.angle_gamma   90.00
#
_symmetry.space_group_name_H-M   'P 1'
#
loop_
_entity.id
_entity.type
_entity.pdbx_description
1 polymer ?
#
loop_
_entity_poly.entity_id
_entity_poly.type
_entity_poly.pdbx_seq_one_letter_code
_entity_poly.pdbx_strand_id
1 'polypeptide(L)'
;VTLYLSESRFLRIGSFTLFYVAQGLPIGLISIALPAWLAEQAVPASQIAYFVAISGLPWGFKLLAGPVMDRFAYLPMGRRRPWVIAAQGGLLLSICLLGLMPDPVENIVLLTWLAFIVNSFAAVQDVAVDGMAIDVLPEEERGKANAFMAFGQVAGFSGSAAACGLALVNFGIAGAAVFLALGVTFIFAWGVAVRERLGEKLVPWTEGQAVTLSIASQAGDWRSIIINLFKVLFLPASL
;
A
#
# COMPACT_ATOMS: atom_id res chain seq x y z
N VAL A 1 -3.31 -25.48 -0.84
CA VAL A 1 -3.06 -24.77 -2.11
C VAL A 1 -1.74 -24.02 -1.99
N THR A 2 -0.75 -24.33 -2.83
CA THR A 2 0.58 -23.70 -2.77
C THR A 2 0.65 -22.49 -3.71
N LEU A 3 0.44 -21.29 -3.17
CA LEU A 3 0.46 -20.02 -3.91
C LEU A 3 1.86 -19.38 -3.85
N TYR A 4 2.66 -19.55 -4.90
CA TYR A 4 4.00 -18.97 -5.04
C TYR A 4 4.05 -18.03 -6.24
N LEU A 5 4.40 -16.76 -6.02
CA LEU A 5 4.47 -15.76 -7.10
C LEU A 5 5.51 -16.13 -8.15
N SER A 6 6.65 -16.72 -7.75
CA SER A 6 7.72 -17.17 -8.65
C SER A 6 7.30 -18.23 -9.67
N GLU A 7 6.29 -19.05 -9.35
CA GLU A 7 5.95 -20.24 -10.13
C GLU A 7 4.85 -20.00 -11.18
N SER A 8 4.02 -18.96 -11.02
CA SER A 8 2.88 -18.73 -11.90
C SER A 8 2.76 -17.27 -12.33
N ARG A 9 2.85 -17.05 -13.65
CA ARG A 9 2.61 -15.74 -14.28
C ARG A 9 1.24 -15.17 -13.94
N PHE A 10 0.20 -16.00 -14.02
CA PHE A 10 -1.18 -15.56 -13.74
C PHE A 10 -1.33 -15.14 -12.28
N LEU A 11 -0.77 -15.93 -11.35
CA LEU A 11 -0.79 -15.60 -9.93
C LEU A 11 -0.04 -14.30 -9.64
N ARG A 12 1.11 -14.10 -10.30
CA ARG A 12 1.96 -12.92 -10.15
C ARG A 12 1.27 -11.64 -10.62
N ILE A 13 0.83 -11.61 -11.88
CA ILE A 13 0.14 -10.45 -12.44
C ILE A 13 -1.15 -10.21 -11.65
N GLY A 14 -1.96 -11.24 -11.38
CA GLY A 14 -3.20 -11.11 -10.61
C GLY A 14 -2.98 -10.56 -9.19
N SER A 15 -1.94 -11.03 -8.50
CA SER A 15 -1.62 -10.55 -7.14
C SER A 15 -1.16 -9.10 -7.13
N PHE A 16 -0.28 -8.71 -8.06
CA PHE A 16 0.19 -7.32 -8.13
C PHE A 16 -0.94 -6.36 -8.50
N THR A 17 -1.81 -6.74 -9.44
CA THR A 17 -3.04 -5.98 -9.72
C THR A 17 -3.89 -5.83 -8.45
N LEU A 18 -4.10 -6.91 -7.70
CA LEU A 18 -4.93 -6.87 -6.49
C LEU A 18 -4.32 -6.00 -5.39
N PHE A 19 -3.00 -6.03 -5.20
CA PHE A 19 -2.31 -5.13 -4.28
C PHE A 19 -2.46 -3.66 -4.69
N TYR A 20 -2.39 -3.38 -5.99
CA TYR A 20 -2.62 -2.02 -6.50
C TYR A 20 -4.09 -1.59 -6.39
N VAL A 21 -5.05 -2.51 -6.50
CA VAL A 21 -6.45 -2.24 -6.13
C VAL A 21 -6.53 -1.82 -4.66
N ALA A 22 -5.87 -2.56 -3.75
CA ALA A 22 -5.83 -2.22 -2.32
C ALA A 22 -5.28 -0.82 -2.06
N GLN A 23 -4.26 -0.41 -2.81
CA GLN A 23 -3.69 0.92 -2.71
C GLN A 23 -4.67 1.99 -3.21
N GLY A 24 -5.41 1.70 -4.28
CA GLY A 24 -6.44 2.60 -4.80
C GLY A 24 -7.59 2.84 -3.81
N LEU A 25 -7.94 1.84 -3.00
CA LEU A 25 -9.05 1.94 -2.04
C LEU A 25 -8.94 3.16 -1.07
N PRO A 26 -7.89 3.32 -0.26
CA PRO A 26 -7.75 4.48 0.63
C PRO A 26 -7.59 5.79 -0.14
N ILE A 27 -6.96 5.79 -1.32
CA ILE A 27 -6.81 6.98 -2.19
C ILE A 27 -8.20 7.50 -2.59
N GLY A 28 -9.11 6.62 -3.00
CA GLY A 28 -10.47 7.01 -3.38
C GLY A 28 -11.25 7.68 -2.24
N LEU A 29 -11.10 7.20 -1.00
CA LEU A 29 -11.74 7.83 0.15
C LEU A 29 -11.08 9.17 0.49
N ILE A 30 -9.76 9.18 0.71
CA ILE A 30 -9.05 10.32 1.32
C ILE A 30 -8.86 11.45 0.32
N SER A 31 -8.53 11.15 -0.93
CA SER A 31 -8.18 12.18 -1.92
C SER A 31 -9.38 12.68 -2.73
N ILE A 32 -10.49 11.93 -2.74
CA ILE A 32 -11.66 12.23 -3.59
C ILE A 32 -12.93 12.37 -2.74
N ALA A 33 -13.38 11.28 -2.09
CA ALA A 33 -14.69 11.25 -1.45
C ALA A 33 -14.79 12.17 -0.21
N LEU A 34 -13.80 12.14 0.68
CA LEU A 34 -13.77 12.97 1.89
C LEU A 34 -13.71 14.48 1.57
N PRO A 35 -12.81 14.99 0.71
CA PRO A 35 -12.78 16.40 0.35
C PRO A 35 -14.10 16.88 -0.27
N ALA A 36 -14.71 16.06 -1.14
CA ALA A 36 -16.00 16.38 -1.75
C ALA A 36 -17.12 16.43 -0.69
N TRP A 37 -17.18 15.45 0.19
CA TRP A 37 -18.16 15.39 1.27
C TRP A 37 -17.98 16.54 2.28
N LEU A 38 -16.75 16.88 2.67
CA LEU A 38 -16.47 18.03 3.53
C LEU A 38 -16.94 19.36 2.90
N ALA A 39 -16.76 19.52 1.59
CA ALA A 39 -17.25 20.69 0.87
C ALA A 39 -18.79 20.77 0.89
N GLU A 40 -19.48 19.64 0.76
CA GLU A 40 -20.94 19.55 0.89
C GLU A 40 -21.41 19.90 2.31
N GLN A 41 -20.65 19.52 3.34
CA GLN A 41 -20.89 19.90 4.74
C GLN A 41 -20.52 21.38 5.04
N ALA A 42 -20.29 22.20 4.01
CA ALA A 42 -19.92 23.62 4.12
C ALA A 42 -18.64 23.89 4.93
N VAL A 43 -17.74 22.90 5.02
CA VAL A 43 -16.42 23.10 5.63
C VAL A 43 -15.63 24.11 4.79
N PRO A 44 -14.96 25.11 5.41
CA PRO A 44 -14.20 26.10 4.66
C PRO A 44 -13.14 25.47 3.76
N ALA A 45 -13.03 25.96 2.52
CA ALA A 45 -12.07 25.44 1.54
C ALA A 45 -10.61 25.46 2.04
N SER A 46 -10.24 26.40 2.91
CA SER A 46 -8.92 26.44 3.55
C SER A 46 -8.65 25.24 4.45
N GLN A 47 -9.67 24.76 5.18
CA GLN A 47 -9.54 23.57 6.03
C GLN A 47 -9.49 22.29 5.20
N ILE A 48 -10.25 22.22 4.10
CA ILE A 48 -10.19 21.11 3.14
C ILE A 48 -8.80 21.06 2.48
N ALA A 49 -8.26 22.21 2.08
CA ALA A 49 -6.91 22.31 1.53
C ALA A 49 -5.85 21.87 2.54
N TYR A 50 -5.99 22.25 3.82
CA TYR A 50 -5.13 21.77 4.90
C TYR A 50 -5.20 20.25 5.05
N PHE A 51 -6.41 19.68 5.08
CA PHE A 51 -6.62 18.24 5.14
C PHE A 51 -5.93 17.50 3.99
N VAL A 52 -6.16 17.93 2.74
CA VAL A 52 -5.56 17.29 1.55
C VAL A 52 -4.04 17.42 1.55
N ALA A 53 -3.51 18.61 1.88
CA ALA A 53 -2.08 18.86 1.88
C ALA A 53 -1.35 18.00 2.90
N ILE A 54 -1.82 17.98 4.16
CA ILE A 54 -1.16 17.22 5.23
C ILE A 54 -1.35 15.72 5.02
N SER A 55 -2.57 15.25 4.77
CA SER A 55 -2.83 13.81 4.57
C SER A 55 -2.08 13.25 3.36
N GLY A 56 -1.78 14.07 2.34
CA GLY A 56 -1.02 13.69 1.16
C GLY A 56 0.51 13.60 1.35
N LEU A 57 1.07 14.22 2.40
CA LEU A 57 2.53 14.26 2.64
C LEU A 57 3.23 12.89 2.60
N PRO A 58 2.68 11.79 3.15
CA PRO A 58 3.35 10.50 3.13
C PRO A 58 3.74 10.01 1.73
N TRP A 59 2.94 10.34 0.71
CA TRP A 59 3.24 9.99 -0.68
C TRP A 59 4.51 10.67 -1.20
N GLY A 60 4.81 11.87 -0.74
CA GLY A 60 6.06 12.59 -1.07
C GLY A 60 7.28 12.03 -0.34
N PHE A 61 7.10 11.56 0.89
CA PHE A 61 8.19 11.01 1.71
C PHE A 61 8.42 9.49 1.52
N LYS A 62 7.64 8.82 0.66
CA LYS A 62 7.74 7.37 0.43
C LYS A 62 9.13 6.92 -0.02
N LEU A 63 9.93 7.80 -0.65
CA LEU A 63 11.33 7.54 -1.02
C LEU A 63 12.19 7.10 0.18
N LEU A 64 11.87 7.57 1.40
CA LEU A 64 12.60 7.21 2.61
C LEU A 64 12.28 5.79 3.11
N ALA A 65 11.11 5.25 2.76
CA ALA A 65 10.69 3.92 3.20
C ALA A 65 11.52 2.81 2.53
N GLY A 66 11.92 3.01 1.26
CA GLY A 66 12.71 2.03 0.49
C GLY A 66 14.00 1.62 1.19
N PRO A 67 14.90 2.57 1.54
CA PRO A 67 16.14 2.29 2.27
C PRO A 67 15.92 1.54 3.60
N VAL A 68 14.85 1.84 4.33
CA VAL A 68 14.51 1.16 5.59
C VAL A 68 14.16 -0.30 5.32
N MET A 69 13.35 -0.56 4.30
CA MET A 69 12.98 -1.93 3.89
C MET A 69 14.18 -2.71 3.32
N ASP A 70 15.09 -2.03 2.62
CA ASP A 70 16.33 -2.63 2.12
C ASP A 70 17.27 -3.04 3.25
N ARG A 71 17.22 -2.31 4.38
CA ARG A 71 18.03 -2.59 5.57
C ARG A 71 17.44 -3.72 6.41
N PHE A 72 16.14 -3.67 6.67
CA PHE A 72 15.47 -4.56 7.60
C PHE A 72 14.46 -5.44 6.85
N ALA A 73 14.67 -6.75 6.87
CA ALA A 73 13.73 -7.71 6.28
C ALA A 73 13.69 -9.00 7.11
N TYR A 74 12.49 -9.56 7.29
CA TYR A 74 12.34 -10.91 7.85
C TYR A 74 12.44 -11.94 6.72
N LEU A 75 13.70 -12.18 6.30
CA LEU A 75 14.06 -13.01 5.13
C LEU A 75 13.37 -14.39 5.06
N PRO A 76 13.08 -15.10 6.16
CA PRO A 76 12.37 -16.38 6.09
C PRO A 76 10.96 -16.30 5.48
N MET A 77 10.33 -15.13 5.44
CA MET A 77 8.99 -14.91 4.86
C MET A 77 9.02 -14.15 3.52
N GLY A 78 10.20 -13.97 2.93
CA GLY A 78 10.42 -13.10 1.77
C GLY A 78 11.00 -11.74 2.18
N ARG A 79 11.58 -11.03 1.21
CA ARG A 79 12.29 -9.78 1.49
C ARG A 79 11.32 -8.61 1.71
N ARG A 80 10.22 -8.59 0.95
CA ARG A 80 9.27 -7.46 0.90
C ARG A 80 7.91 -7.80 1.48
N ARG A 81 7.53 -9.07 1.44
CA ARG A 81 6.23 -9.57 1.89
C ARG A 81 5.91 -9.27 3.35
N PRO A 82 6.84 -9.42 4.32
CA PRO A 82 6.58 -9.01 5.69
C PRO A 82 6.17 -7.52 5.79
N TRP A 83 6.78 -6.66 4.98
CA TRP A 83 6.42 -5.24 4.90
C TRP A 83 5.05 -5.02 4.29
N VAL A 84 4.70 -5.75 3.22
CA VAL A 84 3.35 -5.68 2.62
C VAL A 84 2.29 -6.08 3.65
N ILE A 85 2.50 -7.18 4.38
CA ILE A 85 1.56 -7.67 5.41
C ILE A 85 1.46 -6.67 6.56
N ALA A 86 2.60 -6.18 7.08
CA ALA A 86 2.61 -5.20 8.17
C ALA A 86 1.90 -3.89 7.77
N ALA A 87 2.16 -3.40 6.56
CA ALA A 87 1.54 -2.19 6.03
C ALA A 87 0.03 -2.36 5.81
N GLN A 88 -0.41 -3.50 5.25
CA GLN A 88 -1.83 -3.82 5.12
C GLN A 88 -2.54 -3.94 6.48
N GLY A 89 -1.89 -4.54 7.48
CA GLY A 89 -2.43 -4.61 8.84
C GLY A 89 -2.57 -3.23 9.50
N GLY A 90 -1.56 -2.37 9.36
CA GLY A 90 -1.63 -0.99 9.83
C GLY A 90 -2.66 -0.14 9.06
N LEU A 91 -2.81 -0.37 7.76
CA LEU A 91 -3.83 0.25 6.93
C LEU A 91 -5.23 -0.13 7.40
N LEU A 92 -5.49 -1.43 7.62
CA LEU A 92 -6.77 -1.90 8.15
C LEU A 92 -7.09 -1.30 9.51
N LEU A 93 -6.12 -1.33 10.43
CA LEU A 93 -6.28 -0.75 11.77
C LEU A 93 -6.60 0.75 11.71
N SER A 94 -5.86 1.51 10.89
CA SER A 94 -6.06 2.95 10.74
C SER A 94 -7.41 3.30 10.09
N ILE A 95 -7.89 2.50 9.14
CA ILE A 95 -9.24 2.63 8.58
C ILE A 95 -10.31 2.34 9.64
N CYS A 96 -10.12 1.31 10.48
CA CYS A 96 -11.03 1.05 11.58
C CYS A 96 -11.08 2.22 12.57
N LEU A 97 -9.92 2.79 12.93
CA LEU A 97 -9.86 3.97 13.79
C LEU A 97 -10.53 5.20 13.16
N LEU A 98 -10.35 5.40 11.85
CA LEU A 98 -11.05 6.43 11.09
C LEU A 98 -12.58 6.24 11.14
N GLY A 99 -13.07 5.01 11.07
CA GLY A 99 -14.51 4.72 11.18
C GLY A 99 -15.10 4.93 12.57
N LEU A 100 -14.28 4.90 13.62
CA LEU A 100 -14.69 5.09 15.01
C LEU A 100 -14.64 6.54 15.47
N MET A 101 -14.15 7.45 14.62
CA MET A 101 -13.97 8.84 15.04
C MET A 101 -15.31 9.58 15.15
N PRO A 102 -15.50 10.38 16.21
CA PRO A 102 -16.70 11.21 16.35
C PRO A 102 -16.57 12.47 15.48
N ASP A 103 -17.69 12.85 14.85
CA ASP A 103 -17.92 14.13 14.18
C ASP A 103 -16.75 14.67 13.33
N PRO A 104 -16.60 14.19 12.08
CA PRO A 104 -15.53 14.60 11.18
C PRO A 104 -15.44 16.10 10.92
N VAL A 105 -16.60 16.75 10.87
CA VAL A 105 -16.73 18.18 10.54
C VAL A 105 -16.24 19.06 11.70
N GLU A 106 -16.47 18.63 12.94
CA GLU A 106 -16.02 19.36 14.12
C GLU A 106 -14.53 19.14 14.40
N ASN A 107 -13.99 17.96 14.02
CA ASN A 107 -12.65 17.53 14.37
C ASN A 107 -11.74 17.34 13.13
N ILE A 108 -11.68 18.33 12.24
CA ILE A 108 -10.88 18.28 11.00
C ILE A 108 -9.40 17.96 11.26
N VAL A 109 -8.84 18.44 12.38
CA VAL A 109 -7.44 18.14 12.74
C VAL A 109 -7.25 16.65 13.02
N LEU A 110 -8.15 16.03 13.78
CA LEU A 110 -8.10 14.59 14.07
C LEU A 110 -8.31 13.78 12.78
N LEU A 111 -9.30 14.16 11.97
CA LEU A 111 -9.54 13.58 10.65
C LEU A 111 -8.28 13.61 9.77
N THR A 112 -7.60 14.75 9.76
CA THR A 112 -6.36 14.95 8.97
C THR A 112 -5.25 14.02 9.43
N TRP A 113 -5.03 13.88 10.75
CA TRP A 113 -4.00 13.00 11.27
C TRP A 113 -4.32 11.51 11.08
N LEU A 114 -5.59 11.11 11.21
CA LEU A 114 -6.00 9.75 10.90
C LEU A 114 -5.80 9.44 9.41
N ALA A 115 -6.19 10.36 8.52
CA ALA A 115 -5.95 10.22 7.08
C ALA A 115 -4.44 10.19 6.74
N PHE A 116 -3.62 10.98 7.42
CA PHE A 116 -2.16 10.93 7.31
C PHE A 116 -1.61 9.53 7.68
N ILE A 117 -2.11 8.92 8.76
CA ILE A 117 -1.70 7.58 9.18
C ILE A 117 -2.13 6.54 8.14
N VAL A 118 -3.37 6.62 7.64
CA VAL A 118 -3.87 5.74 6.57
C VAL A 118 -2.97 5.84 5.32
N ASN A 119 -2.69 7.06 4.86
CA ASN A 119 -1.81 7.28 3.71
C ASN A 119 -0.35 6.87 3.97
N SER A 120 0.13 6.94 5.21
CA SER A 120 1.46 6.46 5.58
C SER A 120 1.58 4.96 5.38
N PHE A 121 0.60 4.17 5.85
CA PHE A 121 0.59 2.73 5.62
C PHE A 121 0.36 2.38 4.15
N ALA A 122 -0.48 3.13 3.43
CA ALA A 122 -0.66 2.94 1.98
C ALA A 122 0.65 3.21 1.20
N ALA A 123 1.40 4.25 1.56
CA ALA A 123 2.68 4.58 0.93
C ALA A 123 3.78 3.55 1.25
N VAL A 124 3.82 3.03 2.48
CA VAL A 124 4.73 1.92 2.86
C VAL A 124 4.40 0.66 2.07
N GLN A 125 3.11 0.35 1.90
CA GLN A 125 2.67 -0.79 1.10
C GLN A 125 3.09 -0.65 -0.37
N ASP A 126 2.87 0.51 -0.97
CA ASP A 126 3.25 0.82 -2.36
C ASP A 126 4.73 0.54 -2.61
N VAL A 127 5.62 1.10 -1.78
CA VAL A 127 7.07 0.86 -1.89
C VAL A 127 7.44 -0.61 -1.70
N ALA A 128 6.78 -1.32 -0.78
CA ALA A 128 7.03 -2.74 -0.56
C ALA A 128 6.56 -3.60 -1.75
N VAL A 129 5.40 -3.30 -2.33
CA VAL A 129 4.84 -4.02 -3.49
C VAL A 129 5.67 -3.73 -4.74
N ASP A 130 6.12 -2.49 -4.96
CA ASP A 130 7.01 -2.12 -6.07
C ASP A 130 8.35 -2.85 -6.00
N GLY A 131 8.95 -2.87 -4.80
CA GLY A 131 10.16 -3.65 -4.56
C GLY A 131 9.95 -5.15 -4.81
N MET A 132 8.80 -5.68 -4.38
CA MET A 132 8.44 -7.09 -4.61
C MET A 132 8.23 -7.39 -6.09
N ALA A 133 7.63 -6.47 -6.84
CA ALA A 133 7.41 -6.59 -8.27
C ALA A 133 8.76 -6.70 -9.00
N ILE A 134 9.73 -5.84 -8.67
CA ILE A 134 11.09 -5.89 -9.24
C ILE A 134 11.80 -7.21 -8.90
N ASP A 135 11.64 -7.70 -7.67
CA ASP A 135 12.30 -8.90 -7.14
C ASP A 135 11.76 -10.21 -7.71
N VAL A 136 10.49 -10.21 -8.13
CA VAL A 136 9.79 -11.42 -8.56
C VAL A 136 9.53 -11.42 -10.07
N LEU A 137 9.27 -10.29 -10.72
CA LEU A 137 8.94 -10.27 -12.16
C LEU A 137 10.17 -10.47 -13.05
N PRO A 138 10.10 -11.35 -14.07
CA PRO A 138 11.10 -11.42 -15.13
C PRO A 138 11.04 -10.12 -15.94
N GLU A 139 12.17 -9.68 -16.49
CA GLU A 139 12.28 -8.37 -17.17
C GLU A 139 11.26 -8.19 -18.29
N GLU A 140 11.02 -9.24 -19.07
CA GLU A 140 10.04 -9.30 -20.16
C GLU A 140 8.57 -9.11 -19.71
N GLU A 141 8.26 -9.39 -18.43
CA GLU A 141 6.90 -9.24 -17.89
C GLU A 141 6.68 -7.91 -17.18
N ARG A 142 7.74 -7.18 -16.82
CA ARG A 142 7.66 -5.96 -16.00
C ARG A 142 6.75 -4.91 -16.63
N GLY A 143 6.88 -4.66 -17.93
CA GLY A 143 6.03 -3.68 -18.64
C GLY A 143 4.54 -4.06 -18.59
N LYS A 144 4.22 -5.34 -18.82
CA LYS A 144 2.83 -5.83 -18.76
C LYS A 144 2.28 -5.77 -17.34
N ALA A 145 3.04 -6.24 -16.35
CA ALA A 145 2.63 -6.19 -14.96
C ALA A 145 2.37 -4.75 -14.50
N ASN A 146 3.24 -3.81 -14.86
CA ASN A 146 3.08 -2.40 -14.53
C ASN A 146 1.78 -1.80 -15.12
N ALA A 147 1.42 -2.17 -16.35
CA ALA A 147 0.14 -1.74 -16.94
C ALA A 147 -1.07 -2.28 -16.16
N PHE A 148 -1.03 -3.55 -15.73
CA PHE A 148 -2.07 -4.15 -14.92
C PHE A 148 -2.14 -3.57 -13.49
N MET A 149 -0.98 -3.26 -12.90
CA MET A 149 -0.87 -2.57 -11.62
C MET A 149 -1.51 -1.18 -11.71
N ALA A 150 -1.14 -0.36 -12.70
CA ALA A 150 -1.74 0.95 -12.92
C ALA A 150 -3.27 0.86 -13.13
N PHE A 151 -3.73 -0.11 -13.93
CA PHE A 151 -5.16 -0.39 -14.08
C PHE A 151 -5.83 -0.72 -12.74
N GLY A 152 -5.23 -1.58 -11.93
CA GLY A 152 -5.73 -1.97 -10.61
C GLY A 152 -5.90 -0.77 -9.69
N GLN A 153 -4.90 0.13 -9.64
CA GLN A 153 -4.97 1.34 -8.83
C GLN A 153 -6.08 2.28 -9.31
N VAL A 154 -6.19 2.50 -10.62
CA VAL A 154 -7.25 3.36 -11.21
C VAL A 154 -8.64 2.81 -10.93
N ALA A 155 -8.84 1.51 -11.15
CA ALA A 155 -10.09 0.84 -10.84
C ALA A 155 -10.40 0.92 -9.34
N GLY A 156 -9.40 0.70 -8.49
CA GLY A 156 -9.50 0.75 -7.03
C GLY A 156 -9.92 2.13 -6.52
N PHE A 157 -9.22 3.21 -6.91
CA PHE A 157 -9.58 4.54 -6.41
C PHE A 157 -10.89 5.06 -7.02
N SER A 158 -11.19 4.74 -8.28
CA SER A 158 -12.43 5.18 -8.92
C SER A 158 -13.65 4.49 -8.29
N GLY A 159 -13.57 3.17 -8.12
CA GLY A 159 -14.62 2.39 -7.46
C GLY A 159 -14.78 2.76 -5.99
N SER A 160 -13.66 2.94 -5.28
CA SER A 160 -13.68 3.36 -3.87
C SER A 160 -14.24 4.76 -3.71
N ALA A 161 -13.87 5.74 -4.55
CA ALA A 161 -14.39 7.09 -4.47
C ALA A 161 -15.93 7.11 -4.62
N ALA A 162 -16.46 6.36 -5.59
CA ALA A 162 -17.89 6.25 -5.79
C ALA A 162 -18.59 5.55 -4.60
N ALA A 163 -18.10 4.39 -4.19
CA ALA A 163 -18.73 3.61 -3.11
C ALA A 163 -18.61 4.32 -1.75
N CYS A 164 -17.44 4.87 -1.43
CA CYS A 164 -17.23 5.64 -0.20
C CYS A 164 -17.99 6.96 -0.22
N GLY A 165 -18.11 7.64 -1.36
CA GLY A 165 -18.93 8.85 -1.48
C GLY A 165 -20.40 8.56 -1.14
N LEU A 166 -20.96 7.48 -1.71
CA LEU A 166 -22.31 7.02 -1.35
C LEU A 166 -22.42 6.62 0.12
N ALA A 167 -21.43 5.90 0.65
CA ALA A 167 -21.43 5.49 2.05
C ALA A 167 -21.33 6.68 3.02
N LEU A 168 -20.55 7.71 2.68
CA LEU A 168 -20.43 8.94 3.47
C LEU A 168 -21.76 9.68 3.58
N VAL A 169 -22.52 9.77 2.47
CA VAL A 169 -23.82 10.45 2.46
C VAL A 169 -24.87 9.67 3.27
N ASN A 170 -24.90 8.34 3.15
CA ASN A 170 -25.96 7.53 3.76
C ASN A 170 -25.66 7.06 5.19
N PHE A 171 -24.38 6.86 5.51
CA PHE A 171 -23.92 6.19 6.74
C PHE A 171 -22.74 6.89 7.41
N GLY A 172 -22.34 8.07 6.92
CA GLY A 172 -21.21 8.83 7.45
C GLY A 172 -19.86 8.12 7.28
N ILE A 173 -18.86 8.60 8.03
CA ILE A 173 -17.49 8.09 7.93
C ILE A 173 -17.38 6.62 8.37
N ALA A 174 -18.21 6.19 9.33
CA ALA A 174 -18.26 4.82 9.80
C ALA A 174 -18.63 3.84 8.67
N GLY A 175 -19.67 4.16 7.88
CA GLY A 175 -20.07 3.32 6.75
C GLY A 175 -19.01 3.24 5.66
N ALA A 176 -18.36 4.36 5.33
CA ALA A 176 -17.26 4.39 4.37
C ALA A 176 -16.05 3.57 4.85
N ALA A 177 -15.72 3.69 6.15
CA ALA A 177 -14.64 2.90 6.76
C ALA A 177 -14.93 1.40 6.77
N VAL A 178 -16.18 0.98 7.03
CA VAL A 178 -16.57 -0.44 6.97
C VAL A 178 -16.41 -0.99 5.55
N PHE A 179 -16.87 -0.26 4.53
CA PHE A 179 -16.71 -0.66 3.14
C PHE A 179 -15.23 -0.86 2.78
N LEU A 180 -14.37 0.10 3.13
CA LEU A 180 -12.93 -0.02 2.93
C LEU A 180 -12.32 -1.17 3.71
N ALA A 181 -12.68 -1.33 4.99
CA ALA A 181 -12.14 -2.37 5.84
C ALA A 181 -12.43 -3.76 5.27
N LEU A 182 -13.61 -3.99 4.70
CA LEU A 182 -13.95 -5.25 4.03
C LEU A 182 -13.05 -5.50 2.81
N GLY A 183 -12.89 -4.49 1.95
CA GLY A 183 -12.02 -4.59 0.77
C GLY A 183 -10.55 -4.83 1.14
N VAL A 184 -10.02 -4.07 2.10
CA VAL A 184 -8.65 -4.20 2.60
C VAL A 184 -8.44 -5.54 3.31
N THR A 185 -9.42 -6.04 4.08
CA THR A 185 -9.33 -7.35 4.75
C THR A 185 -9.19 -8.49 3.75
N PHE A 186 -9.95 -8.46 2.65
CA PHE A 186 -9.82 -9.45 1.57
C PHE A 186 -8.40 -9.48 0.99
N ILE A 187 -7.83 -8.29 0.75
CA ILE A 187 -6.49 -8.17 0.14
C ILE A 187 -5.38 -8.48 1.15
N PHE A 188 -5.59 -8.15 2.43
CA PHE A 188 -4.73 -8.57 3.52
C PHE A 188 -4.67 -10.09 3.62
N ALA A 189 -5.82 -10.77 3.60
CA ALA A 189 -5.89 -12.23 3.60
C ALA A 189 -5.17 -12.83 2.37
N TRP A 190 -5.30 -12.20 1.20
CA TRP A 190 -4.55 -12.58 0.00
C TRP A 190 -3.04 -12.44 0.18
N GLY A 191 -2.56 -11.30 0.71
CA GLY A 191 -1.14 -11.07 0.99
C GLY A 191 -0.55 -12.06 2.00
N VAL A 192 -1.34 -12.49 2.98
CA VAL A 192 -0.96 -13.57 3.91
C VAL A 192 -0.92 -14.92 3.20
N ALA A 193 -1.83 -15.20 2.27
CA ALA A 193 -1.92 -16.51 1.58
C ALA A 193 -0.82 -16.74 0.53
N VAL A 194 -0.37 -15.68 -0.14
CA VAL A 194 0.63 -15.72 -1.22
C VAL A 194 2.05 -15.69 -0.65
N ARG A 195 3.01 -16.40 -1.27
CA ARG A 195 4.45 -16.36 -0.95
C ARG A 195 5.27 -15.84 -2.14
N GLU A 196 6.40 -15.17 -1.89
CA GLU A 196 7.26 -14.67 -2.98
C GLU A 196 7.90 -15.84 -3.73
N ARG A 197 8.54 -16.76 -2.99
CA ARG A 197 9.31 -17.88 -3.56
C ARG A 197 9.03 -19.22 -2.87
N LEU A 198 9.38 -20.31 -3.57
CA LEU A 198 9.30 -21.66 -3.04
C LEU A 198 10.23 -21.84 -1.82
N GLY A 199 9.73 -22.48 -0.76
CA GLY A 199 10.50 -22.77 0.46
C GLY A 199 10.44 -21.69 1.55
N GLU A 200 9.87 -20.52 1.26
CA GLU A 200 9.66 -19.46 2.25
C GLU A 200 8.48 -19.77 3.19
N LYS A 201 8.58 -19.26 4.42
CA LYS A 201 7.55 -19.34 5.45
C LYS A 201 6.32 -18.54 5.04
N LEU A 202 5.14 -19.09 5.34
CA LEU A 202 3.87 -18.37 5.18
C LEU A 202 3.70 -17.31 6.29
N VAL A 203 3.94 -17.70 7.53
CA VAL A 203 3.87 -16.86 8.74
C VAL A 203 5.00 -17.25 9.71
N PRO A 204 5.35 -16.45 10.74
CA PRO A 204 6.55 -16.68 11.55
C PRO A 204 6.65 -18.08 12.15
N TRP A 205 5.51 -18.66 12.53
CA TRP A 205 5.37 -19.99 13.16
C TRP A 205 5.22 -21.15 12.17
N THR A 206 5.20 -20.91 10.86
CA THR A 206 5.19 -22.00 9.85
C THR A 206 6.60 -22.47 9.49
N GLU A 207 6.69 -23.68 8.95
CA GLU A 207 7.91 -24.23 8.35
C GLU A 207 8.33 -23.45 7.10
N GLY A 208 9.64 -23.43 6.85
CA GLY A 208 10.27 -22.70 5.74
C GLY A 208 11.56 -22.01 6.17
N GLN A 209 12.38 -21.61 5.19
CA GLN A 209 13.67 -20.97 5.42
C GLN A 209 13.88 -19.80 4.44
N ALA A 210 14.84 -18.93 4.79
CA ALA A 210 15.24 -17.86 3.88
C ALA A 210 15.91 -18.44 2.63
N VAL A 211 15.42 -18.06 1.46
CA VAL A 211 16.02 -18.47 0.19
C VAL A 211 17.37 -17.77 0.02
N THR A 212 18.38 -18.49 -0.51
CA THR A 212 19.75 -17.99 -0.71
C THR A 212 19.80 -16.69 -1.50
N LEU A 213 18.96 -16.56 -2.52
CA LEU A 213 18.82 -15.36 -3.35
C LEU A 213 18.34 -14.15 -2.52
N SER A 214 17.36 -14.36 -1.63
CA SER A 214 16.87 -13.31 -0.71
C SER A 214 17.97 -12.85 0.26
N ILE A 215 18.83 -13.77 0.71
CA ILE A 215 19.98 -13.45 1.58
C ILE A 215 21.02 -12.64 0.80
N ALA A 216 21.36 -13.06 -0.43
CA ALA A 216 22.37 -12.40 -1.25
C ALA A 216 21.96 -10.97 -1.67
N SER A 217 20.66 -10.73 -1.86
CA SER A 217 20.13 -9.42 -2.23
C SER A 217 19.91 -8.46 -1.05
N GLN A 218 20.05 -8.90 0.21
CA GLN A 218 19.83 -8.03 1.37
C GLN A 218 21.00 -7.05 1.57
N ALA A 219 20.70 -5.77 1.75
CA ALA A 219 21.74 -4.77 1.93
C ALA A 219 22.36 -4.82 3.35
N GLY A 220 23.67 -5.06 3.39
CA GLY A 220 24.43 -5.24 4.63
C GLY A 220 24.80 -3.96 5.38
N ASP A 221 24.65 -2.79 4.77
CA ASP A 221 25.10 -1.50 5.35
C ASP A 221 24.34 -0.28 4.79
N TRP A 222 24.14 0.74 5.62
CA TRP A 222 23.46 1.99 5.21
C TRP A 222 24.23 2.78 4.15
N ARG A 223 25.57 2.69 4.17
CA ARG A 223 26.43 3.44 3.26
C ARG A 223 26.23 2.97 1.83
N SER A 224 26.21 1.66 1.57
CA SER A 224 25.94 1.12 0.24
C SER A 224 24.55 1.50 -0.27
N ILE A 225 23.52 1.41 0.57
CA ILE A 225 22.15 1.80 0.22
C ILE A 225 22.09 3.26 -0.23
N ILE A 226 22.63 4.18 0.57
CA ILE A 226 22.62 5.62 0.26
C ILE A 226 23.41 5.89 -1.02
N ILE A 227 24.63 5.35 -1.16
CA ILE A 227 25.45 5.55 -2.36
C ILE A 227 24.76 5.02 -3.61
N ASN A 228 24.16 3.83 -3.54
CA ASN A 228 23.45 3.24 -4.68
C ASN A 228 22.21 4.05 -5.04
N LEU A 229 21.44 4.51 -4.06
CA LEU A 229 20.28 5.38 -4.29
C LEU A 229 20.68 6.69 -4.97
N PHE A 230 21.74 7.35 -4.49
CA PHE A 230 22.27 8.56 -5.13
C PHE A 230 22.77 8.29 -6.54
N LYS A 231 23.46 7.18 -6.79
CA LYS A 231 23.90 6.81 -8.14
C LYS A 231 22.73 6.66 -9.11
N VAL A 232 21.68 5.97 -8.67
CA VAL A 232 20.49 5.71 -9.51
C VAL A 232 19.77 7.00 -9.91
N LEU A 233 19.73 8.02 -9.04
CA LEU A 233 19.14 9.33 -9.37
C LEU A 233 19.81 10.05 -10.55
N PHE A 234 21.06 9.71 -10.86
CA PHE A 234 21.83 10.31 -11.95
C PHE A 234 22.11 9.33 -13.11
N LEU A 235 21.58 8.10 -13.05
CA LEU A 235 21.66 7.19 -14.19
C LEU A 235 20.77 7.72 -15.33
N PRO A 236 21.22 7.68 -16.58
CA PRO A 236 20.38 8.03 -17.71
C PRO A 236 19.17 7.09 -17.73
N ALA A 237 17.96 7.65 -17.87
CA ALA A 237 16.76 6.87 -18.01
C ALA A 237 16.94 5.94 -19.23
N SER A 238 16.93 4.63 -19.00
CA SER A 238 16.92 3.65 -20.09
C SER A 238 15.57 3.75 -20.79
N LEU A 239 15.59 4.29 -22.01
CA LEU A 239 14.46 4.27 -22.95
C LEU A 239 14.17 2.85 -23.42
#